data_AF-A0A3M0IV87-F1
#
_entry.id   AF-A0A3M0IV87-F1
#
_cell.length_a   1.000
_cell.length_b   1.000
_cell.length_c   1.000
_cell.angle_alpha   90.00
_cell.angle_beta   90.00
_cell.angle_gamma   90.00
#
_symmetry.space_group_name_H-M   'P 1'
#
loop_
_entity.id
_entity.type
_entity.pdbx_description
1 polymer ?
#
loop_
_entity_poly.entity_id
_entity_poly.type
_entity_poly.pdbx_seq_one_letter_code
_entity_poly.pdbx_strand_id
1 'polypeptide(L)'
;MDPKGIAMPVTYDAHDANPKWERLDREVVRDLMKAVRDNGLGSPYFKQLLKGTFSIYDLTPFDLRSLATMILSDSQFILWEAKWRKILNDYRIKYQGGANAGFTVAQLAGDPPLDSAARQASFLPRDVLTDIKDAARKAMVQIPPAGVTESLFTDVKQGPSEPFASFIDRLTQAVDRQVIDEGVKSHLIRCLAFANANPECKRVISAVPGQPTMAEILEACSKVGTPQHVATILGDHVEKAVKEAFANFQQRQCYKCGKPGHFKKDCPQITNNADSSDHCSACGRRKRRPARNNASGGTQSGNSRRSVDHQRRRHK
;
A
#
# COMPACT_ATOMS: atom_id res chain seq x y z
N MET A 1 22.24 17.37 39.16
CA MET A 1 20.87 17.15 38.66
C MET A 1 20.81 17.83 37.30
N ASP A 2 21.30 17.15 36.26
CA ASP A 2 21.31 17.70 34.90
C ASP A 2 19.87 17.91 34.42
N PRO A 3 19.56 19.07 33.82
CA PRO A 3 18.22 19.35 33.34
C PRO A 3 17.90 18.38 32.20
N LYS A 4 17.09 17.36 32.50
CA LYS A 4 16.45 16.52 31.49
C LYS A 4 15.80 17.43 30.44
N GLY A 5 16.20 17.31 29.18
CA GLY A 5 15.48 17.91 28.04
C GLY A 5 15.99 19.28 27.56
N ILE A 6 17.30 19.52 27.51
CA ILE A 6 17.84 20.66 26.76
C ILE A 6 18.90 20.15 25.77
N ALA A 7 18.57 20.19 24.48
CA ALA A 7 19.55 20.06 23.41
C ALA A 7 20.27 21.41 23.22
N MET A 8 21.59 21.37 23.13
CA MET A 8 22.45 22.54 22.94
C MET A 8 23.42 22.29 21.80
N PRO A 9 22.98 22.46 20.53
CA PRO A 9 23.84 22.28 19.38
C PRO A 9 25.17 23.02 19.50
N VAL A 10 26.19 22.42 18.91
CA VAL A 10 27.51 23.02 18.83
C VAL A 10 27.53 24.00 17.66
N THR A 11 28.07 25.17 17.90
CA THR A 11 28.35 26.18 16.87
C THR A 11 29.85 26.36 16.79
N TYR A 12 30.39 26.47 15.58
CA TYR A 12 31.82 26.61 15.33
C TYR A 12 32.07 28.01 14.79
N ASP A 13 33.16 28.65 15.24
CA ASP A 13 33.59 29.91 14.64
C ASP A 13 34.19 29.66 13.25
N ALA A 14 34.46 30.74 12.50
CA ALA A 14 34.97 30.64 11.12
C ALA A 14 36.34 29.92 11.00
N HIS A 15 37.01 29.64 12.13
CA HIS A 15 38.30 28.94 12.19
C HIS A 15 38.21 27.58 12.88
N ASP A 16 37.00 27.08 13.15
CA ASP A 16 36.72 25.81 13.86
C ASP A 16 37.41 25.67 15.22
N ALA A 17 37.84 26.77 15.85
CA ALA A 17 38.71 26.73 17.02
C ALA A 17 37.94 26.79 18.35
N ASN A 18 36.78 27.46 18.37
CA ASN A 18 36.00 27.67 19.59
C ASN A 18 34.57 27.11 19.44
N PRO A 19 34.32 25.84 19.78
CA PRO A 19 32.97 25.33 19.86
C PRO A 19 32.18 26.08 20.96
N LYS A 20 31.01 26.57 20.61
CA LYS A 20 30.06 27.22 21.53
C LYS A 20 28.76 26.44 21.57
N TRP A 21 28.16 26.31 22.74
CA TRP A 21 26.91 25.57 22.94
C TRP A 21 25.77 26.57 23.16
N GLU A 22 24.93 26.72 22.14
CA GLU A 22 23.74 27.55 22.22
C GLU A 22 22.52 26.65 22.34
N ARG A 23 21.51 27.10 23.10
CA ARG A 23 20.28 26.30 23.27
C ARG A 23 19.58 26.19 21.92
N LEU A 24 19.12 24.98 21.59
CA LEU A 24 18.25 24.80 20.44
C LEU A 24 17.04 25.74 20.56
N ASP A 25 16.70 26.40 19.46
CA ASP A 25 15.54 27.28 19.41
C ASP A 25 14.28 26.55 19.90
N ARG A 26 13.58 27.17 20.85
CA ARG A 26 12.35 26.63 21.42
C ARG A 26 11.27 26.47 20.37
N GLU A 27 11.24 27.31 19.34
CA GLU A 27 10.32 27.19 18.22
C GLU A 27 10.53 25.88 17.46
N VAL A 28 11.79 25.57 17.13
CA VAL A 28 12.15 24.32 16.43
C VAL A 28 11.74 23.09 17.23
N VAL A 29 11.98 23.06 18.55
CA VAL A 29 11.55 21.93 19.40
C VAL A 29 10.02 21.84 19.42
N ARG A 30 9.31 22.97 19.57
CA ARG A 30 7.84 23.00 19.57
C ARG A 30 7.26 22.49 18.26
N ASP A 31 7.83 22.88 17.13
CA ASP A 31 7.38 22.47 15.81
C ASP A 31 7.60 20.98 15.58
N LEU A 32 8.73 20.43 16.03
CA LEU A 32 8.97 18.98 15.99
C LEU A 32 7.98 18.22 16.87
N MET A 33 7.78 18.64 18.12
CA MET A 33 6.79 18.02 19.02
C MET A 33 5.38 18.08 18.44
N LYS A 34 5.00 19.23 17.87
CA LYS A 34 3.71 19.43 17.21
C LYS A 34 3.57 18.54 15.98
N ALA A 35 4.60 18.43 15.14
CA ALA A 35 4.60 17.57 13.98
C ALA A 35 4.40 16.08 14.37
N VAL A 36 5.08 15.62 15.41
CA VAL A 36 4.92 14.25 15.92
C VAL A 36 3.51 14.02 16.48
N ARG A 37 3.01 14.94 17.30
CA ARG A 37 1.68 14.82 17.92
C ARG A 37 0.55 14.85 16.90
N ASP A 38 0.60 15.78 15.95
CA ASP A 38 -0.50 16.05 15.05
C ASP A 38 -0.47 15.13 13.81
N ASN A 39 0.72 14.66 13.37
CA ASN A 39 0.88 13.90 12.13
C ASN A 39 1.59 12.54 12.31
N GLY A 40 2.25 12.30 13.45
CA GLY A 40 3.04 11.10 13.71
C GLY A 40 4.44 11.10 13.09
N LEU A 41 5.31 10.23 13.64
CA LEU A 41 6.72 10.06 13.23
C LEU A 41 6.89 9.57 11.79
N GLY A 42 5.87 8.90 11.23
CA GLY A 42 5.89 8.40 9.86
C GLY A 42 5.56 9.45 8.79
N SER A 43 5.07 10.63 9.19
CA SER A 43 4.52 11.62 8.24
C SER A 43 5.63 12.26 7.37
N PRO A 44 5.35 12.52 6.08
CA PRO A 44 6.29 13.25 5.22
C PRO A 44 6.65 14.63 5.78
N TYR A 45 5.68 15.31 6.41
CA TYR A 45 5.89 16.59 7.06
C TYR A 45 6.93 16.51 8.18
N PHE A 46 6.77 15.58 9.12
CA PHE A 46 7.75 15.37 10.19
C PHE A 46 9.12 14.99 9.62
N LYS A 47 9.18 14.08 8.64
CA LYS A 47 10.44 13.66 8.02
C LYS A 47 11.20 14.82 7.38
N GLN A 48 10.49 15.70 6.68
CA GLN A 48 11.08 16.88 6.03
C GLN A 48 11.54 17.91 7.07
N LEU A 49 10.72 18.18 8.09
CA LEU A 49 11.06 19.08 9.19
C LEU A 49 12.30 18.58 9.95
N LEU A 50 12.31 17.29 10.31
CA LEU A 50 13.44 16.66 10.99
C LEU A 50 14.73 16.75 10.16
N LYS A 51 14.65 16.47 8.85
CA LYS A 51 15.79 16.60 7.94
C LYS A 51 16.30 18.05 7.88
N GLY A 52 15.41 19.03 7.81
CA GLY A 52 15.75 20.45 7.83
C GLY A 52 16.49 20.83 9.12
N THR A 53 15.92 20.49 10.28
CA THR A 53 16.54 20.76 11.59
C THR A 53 17.93 20.13 11.70
N PHE A 54 18.08 18.86 11.33
CA PHE A 54 19.38 18.18 11.41
C PHE A 54 20.41 18.73 10.42
N SER A 55 19.97 19.43 9.36
CA SER A 55 20.87 20.09 8.42
C SER A 55 21.36 21.44 8.93
N ILE A 56 20.52 22.15 9.70
CA ILE A 56 20.82 23.49 10.25
C ILE A 56 21.76 23.40 11.45
N TYR A 57 21.56 22.41 12.31
CA TYR A 57 22.26 22.30 13.60
C TYR A 57 23.31 21.19 13.59
N ASP A 58 24.46 21.46 14.22
CA ASP A 58 25.46 20.45 14.54
C ASP A 58 25.17 19.85 15.91
N LEU A 59 24.59 18.65 15.88
CA LEU A 59 24.08 17.95 17.06
C LEU A 59 25.06 16.86 17.48
N THR A 60 25.48 16.88 18.75
CA THR A 60 26.28 15.79 19.32
C THR A 60 25.38 14.61 19.71
N PRO A 61 25.94 13.42 20.03
CA PRO A 61 25.14 12.31 20.57
C PRO A 61 24.26 12.72 21.78
N PHE A 62 24.76 13.60 22.65
CA PHE A 62 24.02 14.14 23.78
C PHE A 62 22.80 14.96 23.32
N ASP A 63 22.99 15.87 22.36
CA ASP A 63 21.89 16.67 21.82
C ASP A 63 20.84 15.82 21.13
N LEU A 64 21.26 14.77 20.42
CA LEU A 64 20.38 13.83 19.74
C LEU A 64 19.51 13.07 20.75
N ARG A 65 20.10 12.56 21.84
CA ARG A 65 19.35 11.92 22.93
C ARG A 65 18.42 12.89 23.64
N SER A 66 18.89 14.12 23.90
CA SER A 66 18.07 15.18 24.50
C SER A 66 16.88 15.56 23.60
N LEU A 67 17.08 15.68 22.29
CA LEU A 67 16.01 15.93 21.34
C LEU A 67 15.03 14.75 21.26
N ALA A 68 15.54 13.52 21.20
CA ALA A 68 14.73 12.31 21.16
C ALA A 68 13.84 12.16 22.41
N THR A 69 14.37 12.41 23.60
CA THR A 69 13.57 12.38 24.84
C THR A 69 12.50 13.48 24.91
N MET A 70 12.68 14.60 24.20
CA MET A 70 11.66 15.65 24.12
C MET A 70 10.54 15.32 23.13
N ILE A 71 10.83 14.63 22.03
CA ILE A 71 9.86 14.45 20.92
C ILE A 71 9.26 13.04 20.83
N LEU A 72 9.86 12.05 21.49
CA LEU A 72 9.42 10.65 21.48
C LEU A 72 8.77 10.26 22.81
N SER A 73 7.83 9.32 22.78
CA SER A 73 7.40 8.62 24.00
C SER A 73 8.50 7.71 24.55
N ASP A 74 8.40 7.28 25.81
CA ASP A 74 9.39 6.36 26.42
C ASP A 74 9.59 5.08 25.60
N SER A 75 8.50 4.47 25.11
CA SER A 75 8.57 3.28 24.25
C SER A 75 9.24 3.55 22.91
N GLN A 76 8.93 4.70 22.28
CA GLN A 76 9.54 5.12 21.02
C GLN A 76 11.03 5.44 21.21
N PHE A 77 11.40 6.04 22.34
CA PHE A 77 12.79 6.33 22.68
C PHE A 77 13.61 5.04 22.84
N ILE A 78 13.08 4.02 23.52
CA ILE A 78 13.76 2.72 23.65
C ILE A 78 13.97 2.08 22.27
N LEU A 79 12.93 2.06 21.42
CA LEU A 79 13.03 1.52 20.05
C LEU A 79 14.02 2.31 19.19
N TRP A 80 14.00 3.64 19.32
CA TRP A 80 14.93 4.54 18.64
C TRP A 80 16.37 4.27 19.05
N GLU A 81 16.66 4.20 20.34
CA GLU A 81 18.02 3.97 20.85
C GLU A 81 18.57 2.63 20.34
N ALA A 82 17.76 1.58 20.36
CA ALA A 82 18.13 0.27 19.82
C ALA A 82 18.45 0.32 18.32
N LYS A 83 17.59 0.97 17.50
CA LYS A 83 17.80 1.13 16.06
C LYS A 83 19.02 2.00 15.76
N TRP A 84 19.19 3.10 16.48
CA TRP A 84 20.31 4.01 16.31
C TRP A 84 21.64 3.31 16.58
N ARG A 85 21.75 2.58 17.69
CA ARG A 85 22.94 1.79 18.03
C ARG A 85 23.28 0.73 16.98
N LYS A 86 22.27 0.10 16.37
CA LYS A 86 22.48 -0.84 15.26
C LYS A 86 23.13 -0.14 14.06
N ILE A 87 22.62 1.04 13.68
CA ILE A 87 23.19 1.82 12.57
C ILE A 87 24.60 2.32 12.90
N LEU A 88 24.86 2.75 14.14
CA LEU A 88 26.20 3.14 14.60
C LEU A 88 27.20 1.97 14.51
N ASN A 89 26.76 0.75 14.81
CA ASN A 89 27.57 -0.45 14.63
C ASN A 89 27.94 -0.69 13.15
N ASP A 90 27.02 -0.42 12.22
CA ASP A 90 27.30 -0.51 10.78
C ASP A 90 28.36 0.52 10.35
N TYR A 91 28.28 1.76 10.84
CA TYR A 91 29.33 2.78 10.62
C TYR A 91 30.67 2.37 11.24
N ARG A 92 30.66 1.84 12.47
CA ARG A 92 31.87 1.32 13.13
C ARG A 92 32.57 0.26 12.27
N ILE A 93 31.81 -0.64 11.66
CA ILE A 93 32.36 -1.64 10.74
C ILE A 93 32.98 -0.96 9.50
N LYS A 94 32.32 0.06 8.94
CA LYS A 94 32.86 0.82 7.80
C LYS A 94 34.15 1.58 8.11
N TYR A 95 34.33 2.01 9.35
CA TYR A 95 35.55 2.70 9.78
C TYR A 95 36.76 1.78 9.94
N GLN A 96 36.57 0.45 9.97
CA GLN A 96 37.67 -0.51 10.09
C GLN A 96 38.72 -0.30 8.99
N GLY A 97 39.99 -0.22 9.38
CA GLY A 97 41.10 0.04 8.47
C GLY A 97 41.34 1.51 8.10
N GLY A 98 40.52 2.44 8.60
CA GLY A 98 40.71 3.89 8.43
C GLY A 98 41.11 4.63 9.70
N ALA A 99 41.21 5.96 9.63
CA ALA A 99 41.56 6.83 10.76
C ALA A 99 40.56 6.74 11.94
N ASN A 100 39.31 6.37 11.65
CA ASN A 100 38.21 6.27 12.62
C ASN A 100 38.01 4.85 13.19
N ALA A 101 38.90 3.90 12.88
CA ALA A 101 38.73 2.47 13.24
C ALA A 101 38.66 2.19 14.75
N GLY A 102 39.21 3.10 15.57
CA GLY A 102 39.29 2.94 17.03
C GLY A 102 37.99 3.23 17.79
N PHE A 103 36.96 3.78 17.13
CA PHE A 103 35.72 4.13 17.83
C PHE A 103 34.89 2.90 18.18
N THR A 104 34.37 2.88 19.41
CA THR A 104 33.39 1.90 19.87
C THR A 104 31.96 2.44 19.70
N VAL A 105 30.96 1.55 19.64
CA VAL A 105 29.55 1.97 19.59
C VAL A 105 29.18 2.82 20.81
N ALA A 106 29.73 2.50 21.98
CA ALA A 106 29.51 3.28 23.21
C ALA A 106 30.01 4.73 23.07
N GLN A 107 31.20 4.92 22.50
CA GLN A 107 31.74 6.26 22.25
C GLN A 107 30.92 7.02 21.20
N LEU A 108 30.52 6.36 20.10
CA LEU A 108 29.68 6.96 19.06
C LEU A 108 28.27 7.32 19.58
N ALA A 109 27.74 6.56 20.53
CA ALA A 109 26.45 6.82 21.17
C ALA A 109 26.53 7.86 22.31
N GLY A 110 27.74 8.30 22.68
CA GLY A 110 27.96 9.24 23.77
C GLY A 110 27.67 8.64 25.16
N ASP A 111 27.93 7.35 25.34
CA ASP A 111 27.84 6.72 26.67
C ASP A 111 28.98 7.21 27.58
N PRO A 112 28.81 7.15 28.92
CA PRO A 112 29.86 7.53 29.85
C PRO A 112 31.21 6.87 29.52
N PRO A 113 32.33 7.62 29.52
CA PRO A 113 32.52 8.97 30.06
C PRO A 113 32.29 10.12 29.05
N LEU A 114 31.76 9.84 27.86
CA LEU A 114 31.45 10.82 26.82
C LEU A 114 29.99 11.29 26.88
N ASP A 115 29.40 11.37 28.06
CA ASP A 115 27.99 11.72 28.31
C ASP A 115 27.73 13.24 28.37
N SER A 116 28.68 14.06 27.88
CA SER A 116 28.54 15.52 27.83
C SER A 116 28.77 16.04 26.42
N ALA A 117 27.92 16.98 25.97
CA ALA A 117 28.02 17.59 24.66
C ALA A 117 29.41 18.21 24.40
N ALA A 118 29.99 18.84 25.42
CA ALA A 118 31.31 19.45 25.32
C ALA A 118 32.42 18.44 24.99
N ARG A 119 32.49 17.33 25.73
CA ARG A 119 33.48 16.28 25.49
C ARG A 119 33.26 15.60 24.14
N GLN A 120 32.00 15.37 23.77
CA GLN A 120 31.68 14.74 22.50
C GLN A 120 32.14 15.60 21.31
N ALA A 121 31.91 16.91 21.35
CA ALA A 121 32.31 17.83 20.28
C ALA A 121 33.83 17.92 20.09
N SER A 122 34.59 17.88 21.19
CA SER A 122 36.06 17.90 21.13
C SER A 122 36.66 16.54 20.77
N PHE A 123 36.00 15.44 21.14
CA PHE A 123 36.52 14.08 20.98
C PHE A 123 36.19 13.47 19.62
N LEU A 124 35.00 13.77 19.08
CA LEU A 124 34.52 13.17 17.84
C LEU A 124 34.84 14.07 16.63
N PRO A 125 35.48 13.54 15.58
CA PRO A 125 35.68 14.24 14.32
C PRO A 125 34.36 14.69 13.68
N ARG A 126 34.41 15.75 12.86
CA ARG A 126 33.24 16.37 12.21
C ARG A 126 32.50 15.44 11.25
N ASP A 127 33.24 14.67 10.47
CA ASP A 127 32.72 13.61 9.60
C ASP A 127 31.98 12.56 10.42
N VAL A 128 32.58 12.13 11.55
CA VAL A 128 31.97 11.16 12.47
C VAL A 128 30.69 11.73 13.12
N LEU A 129 30.69 12.99 13.54
CA LEU A 129 29.49 13.67 14.07
C LEU A 129 28.37 13.74 13.02
N THR A 130 28.74 13.99 11.76
CA THR A 130 27.78 14.00 10.64
C THR A 130 27.16 12.62 10.44
N ASP A 131 27.96 11.56 10.44
CA ASP A 131 27.49 10.18 10.32
C ASP A 131 26.59 9.77 11.51
N ILE A 132 26.96 10.17 12.73
CA ILE A 132 26.13 9.93 13.93
C ILE A 132 24.78 10.64 13.82
N LYS A 133 24.78 11.90 13.38
CA LYS A 133 23.57 12.72 13.17
C LYS A 133 22.66 12.08 12.13
N ASP A 134 23.22 11.62 11.03
CA ASP A 134 22.48 10.91 9.98
C ASP A 134 21.95 9.55 10.45
N ALA A 135 22.73 8.81 11.24
CA ALA A 135 22.30 7.57 11.86
C ALA A 135 21.08 7.80 12.78
N ALA A 136 21.11 8.85 13.60
CA ALA A 136 20.01 9.19 14.50
C ALA A 136 18.74 9.54 13.73
N ARG A 137 18.86 10.37 12.69
CA ARG A 137 17.74 10.74 11.81
C ARG A 137 17.15 9.51 11.12
N LYS A 138 18.00 8.62 10.58
CA LYS A 138 17.58 7.35 9.94
C LYS A 138 16.86 6.45 10.95
N ALA A 139 17.32 6.37 12.19
CA ALA A 139 16.66 5.60 13.23
C ALA A 139 15.26 6.17 13.56
N MET A 140 15.11 7.49 13.67
CA MET A 140 13.83 8.13 13.99
C MET A 140 12.73 7.85 12.97
N VAL A 141 13.06 7.89 11.68
CA VAL A 141 12.07 7.66 10.61
C VAL A 141 11.69 6.19 10.45
N GLN A 142 12.43 5.27 11.09
CA GLN A 142 12.14 3.83 11.14
C GLN A 142 11.39 3.40 12.40
N ILE A 143 11.00 4.33 13.29
CA ILE A 143 10.18 4.01 14.46
C ILE A 143 8.74 3.76 13.98
N PRO A 144 8.11 2.63 14.35
CA PRO A 144 6.71 2.39 14.02
C PRO A 144 5.79 3.41 14.70
N PRO A 145 4.66 3.79 14.06
CA PRO A 145 3.62 4.57 14.71
C PRO A 145 3.12 3.86 15.98
N ALA A 146 2.85 4.61 17.05
CA ALA A 146 2.33 4.04 18.29
C ALA A 146 1.01 3.28 18.04
N GLY A 147 0.90 2.05 18.56
CA GLY A 147 -0.29 1.21 18.42
C GLY A 147 -0.42 0.44 17.10
N VAL A 148 0.56 0.54 16.19
CA VAL A 148 0.61 -0.28 14.96
C VAL A 148 1.58 -1.43 15.18
N THR A 149 1.08 -2.65 15.29
CA THR A 149 1.90 -3.85 15.09
C THR A 149 2.40 -3.81 13.65
N GLU A 150 3.71 -3.72 13.44
CA GLU A 150 4.27 -3.71 12.07
C GLU A 150 3.89 -5.04 11.39
N SER A 151 3.10 -4.98 10.32
CA SER A 151 2.98 -6.12 9.42
C SER A 151 4.31 -6.32 8.74
N LEU A 152 4.78 -7.57 8.64
CA LEU A 152 5.98 -7.87 7.87
C LEU A 152 5.79 -7.33 6.46
N PHE A 153 6.85 -6.78 5.85
CA PHE A 153 6.76 -6.24 4.49
C PHE A 153 6.26 -7.30 3.48
N THR A 154 6.46 -8.59 3.78
CA THR A 154 5.95 -9.73 3.01
C THR A 154 4.43 -9.90 3.06
N ASP A 155 3.79 -9.40 4.12
CA ASP A 155 2.35 -9.53 4.35
C ASP A 155 1.55 -8.41 3.67
N VAL A 156 2.23 -7.38 3.15
CA VAL A 156 1.59 -6.30 2.41
C VAL A 156 1.09 -6.83 1.09
N LYS A 157 -0.23 -6.98 0.97
CA LYS A 157 -0.94 -7.44 -0.24
C LYS A 157 -1.86 -6.35 -0.78
N GLN A 158 -2.04 -6.35 -2.10
CA GLN A 158 -3.00 -5.48 -2.76
C GLN A 158 -4.43 -5.98 -2.48
N GLY A 159 -5.32 -5.08 -2.09
CA GLY A 159 -6.74 -5.37 -1.96
C GLY A 159 -7.42 -5.65 -3.31
N PRO A 160 -8.62 -6.25 -3.32
CA PRO A 160 -9.33 -6.62 -4.56
C PRO A 160 -9.71 -5.40 -5.41
N SER A 161 -10.06 -4.28 -4.78
CA SER A 161 -10.45 -3.03 -5.45
C SER A 161 -9.43 -1.91 -5.25
N GLU A 162 -8.26 -2.24 -4.71
CA GLU A 162 -7.27 -1.25 -4.35
C GLU A 162 -6.46 -0.82 -5.58
N PRO A 163 -6.30 0.48 -5.84
CA PRO A 163 -5.39 0.97 -6.87
C PRO A 163 -3.97 0.45 -6.66
N PHE A 164 -3.32 0.04 -7.75
CA PHE A 164 -1.98 -0.55 -7.67
C PHE A 164 -0.95 0.43 -7.07
N ALA A 165 -1.02 1.71 -7.39
CA ALA A 165 -0.15 2.75 -6.82
C ALA A 165 -0.24 2.82 -5.29
N SER A 166 -1.46 2.82 -4.73
CA SER A 166 -1.66 2.84 -3.28
C SER A 166 -1.08 1.61 -2.57
N PHE A 167 -1.10 0.46 -3.26
CA PHE A 167 -0.49 -0.77 -2.75
C PHE A 167 1.04 -0.65 -2.75
N ILE A 168 1.63 -0.13 -3.83
CA ILE A 168 3.07 0.11 -3.94
C ILE A 168 3.55 1.11 -2.87
N ASP A 169 2.77 2.14 -2.57
CA ASP A 169 3.12 3.11 -1.51
C ASP A 169 3.21 2.43 -0.13
N ARG A 170 2.23 1.59 0.22
CA ARG A 170 2.27 0.83 1.48
C ARG A 170 3.41 -0.18 1.51
N LEU A 171 3.64 -0.88 0.41
CA LEU A 171 4.73 -1.85 0.29
C LEU A 171 6.09 -1.18 0.46
N THR A 172 6.32 -0.08 -0.27
CA THR A 172 7.54 0.73 -0.19
C THR A 172 7.74 1.23 1.23
N GLN A 173 6.68 1.76 1.86
CA GLN A 173 6.75 2.22 3.24
C GLN A 173 7.09 1.10 4.24
N ALA A 174 6.56 -0.11 4.05
CA ALA A 174 6.88 -1.25 4.91
C ALA A 174 8.33 -1.72 4.71
N VAL A 175 8.78 -1.81 3.46
CA VAL A 175 10.17 -2.17 3.11
C VAL A 175 11.16 -1.14 3.66
N ASP A 176 10.89 0.16 3.50
CA ASP A 176 11.76 1.24 4.00
C ASP A 176 11.96 1.22 5.52
N ARG A 177 10.97 0.72 6.27
CA ARG A 177 11.03 0.64 7.73
C ARG A 177 11.82 -0.58 8.23
N GLN A 178 11.83 -1.66 7.45
CA GLN A 178 12.33 -2.97 7.89
C GLN A 178 13.67 -3.35 7.22
N VAL A 179 14.00 -2.76 6.06
CA VAL A 179 15.20 -3.05 5.28
C VAL A 179 16.10 -1.82 5.27
N ILE A 180 17.40 -2.01 5.55
CA ILE A 180 18.38 -0.92 5.63
C ILE A 180 19.13 -0.73 4.30
N ASP A 181 19.37 -1.81 3.57
CA ASP A 181 20.16 -1.80 2.34
C ASP A 181 19.35 -1.32 1.12
N GLU A 182 19.74 -0.18 0.54
CA GLU A 182 19.04 0.46 -0.59
C GLU A 182 19.03 -0.39 -1.86
N GLY A 183 20.09 -1.16 -2.13
CA GLY A 183 20.15 -2.05 -3.29
C GLY A 183 19.16 -3.21 -3.17
N VAL A 184 19.02 -3.75 -1.96
CA VAL A 184 18.03 -4.79 -1.64
C VAL A 184 16.61 -4.24 -1.67
N LYS A 185 16.38 -3.02 -1.14
CA LYS A 185 15.04 -2.41 -1.12
C LYS A 185 14.40 -2.34 -2.49
N SER A 186 15.11 -1.79 -3.48
CA SER A 186 14.59 -1.61 -4.84
C SER A 186 14.21 -2.96 -5.46
N HIS A 187 15.08 -3.96 -5.33
CA HIS A 187 14.81 -5.30 -5.83
C HIS A 187 13.63 -5.97 -5.13
N LEU A 188 13.58 -5.87 -3.79
CA LEU A 188 12.54 -6.46 -2.96
C LEU A 188 11.15 -5.87 -3.26
N ILE A 189 11.07 -4.55 -3.41
CA ILE A 189 9.81 -3.87 -3.79
C ILE A 189 9.34 -4.39 -5.14
N ARG A 190 10.22 -4.55 -6.13
CA ARG A 190 9.85 -5.08 -7.46
C ARG A 190 9.34 -6.51 -7.40
N CYS A 191 10.01 -7.39 -6.65
CA CYS A 191 9.59 -8.78 -6.49
C CYS A 191 8.24 -8.89 -5.78
N LEU A 192 8.04 -8.14 -4.70
CA LEU A 192 6.80 -8.16 -3.92
C LEU A 192 5.65 -7.45 -4.64
N ALA A 193 5.93 -6.40 -5.42
CA ALA A 193 4.93 -5.73 -6.25
C ALA A 193 4.21 -6.71 -7.17
N PHE A 194 4.95 -7.63 -7.80
CA PHE A 194 4.35 -8.68 -8.61
C PHE A 194 3.72 -9.80 -7.77
N ALA A 195 4.46 -10.32 -6.78
CA ALA A 195 4.03 -11.49 -6.01
C ALA A 195 2.74 -11.23 -5.20
N ASN A 196 2.57 -10.01 -4.69
CA ASN A 196 1.48 -9.63 -3.78
C ASN A 196 0.39 -8.77 -4.44
N ALA A 197 0.49 -8.51 -5.75
CA ALA A 197 -0.56 -7.89 -6.55
C ALA A 197 -1.84 -8.74 -6.57
N ASN A 198 -2.97 -8.07 -6.78
CA ASN A 198 -4.24 -8.73 -7.03
C ASN A 198 -4.22 -9.46 -8.40
N PRO A 199 -5.13 -10.43 -8.64
CA PRO A 199 -5.11 -11.22 -9.87
C PRO A 199 -5.13 -10.40 -11.15
N GLU A 200 -5.80 -9.24 -11.14
CA GLU A 200 -5.92 -8.38 -12.31
C GLU A 200 -4.61 -7.69 -12.65
N CYS A 201 -3.98 -7.06 -11.66
CA CYS A 201 -2.67 -6.45 -11.82
C CYS A 201 -1.63 -7.49 -12.20
N LYS A 202 -1.68 -8.70 -11.61
CA LYS A 202 -0.78 -9.80 -12.02
C LYS A 202 -0.90 -10.16 -13.49
N ARG A 203 -2.12 -10.22 -14.05
CA ARG A 203 -2.34 -10.51 -15.49
C ARG A 203 -1.73 -9.42 -16.37
N VAL A 204 -1.97 -8.16 -16.01
CA VAL A 204 -1.45 -7.01 -16.76
C VAL A 204 0.08 -6.96 -16.69
N ILE A 205 0.67 -7.14 -15.51
CA ILE A 205 2.13 -7.14 -15.33
C ILE A 205 2.79 -8.29 -16.11
N SER A 206 2.18 -9.49 -16.11
CA SER A 206 2.69 -10.65 -16.86
C SER A 206 2.67 -10.44 -18.38
N ALA A 207 1.87 -9.50 -18.89
CA ALA A 207 1.82 -9.16 -20.31
C ALA A 207 2.90 -8.14 -20.72
N VAL A 208 3.59 -7.52 -19.76
CA VAL A 208 4.67 -6.58 -20.04
C VAL A 208 5.95 -7.36 -20.39
N PRO A 209 6.56 -7.15 -21.57
CA PRO A 209 7.71 -7.93 -22.00
C PRO A 209 8.99 -7.60 -21.22
N GLY A 210 9.87 -8.59 -21.06
CA GLY A 210 11.21 -8.41 -20.49
C GLY A 210 11.21 -8.27 -18.96
N GLN A 211 12.15 -7.48 -18.43
CA GLN A 211 12.22 -7.13 -17.00
C GLN A 211 11.71 -5.70 -16.80
N PRO A 212 10.40 -5.49 -16.63
CA PRO A 212 9.87 -4.15 -16.51
C PRO A 212 10.37 -3.45 -15.25
N THR A 213 10.54 -2.14 -15.38
CA THR A 213 10.79 -1.20 -14.30
C THR A 213 9.52 -0.95 -13.49
N MET A 214 9.66 -0.41 -12.28
CA MET A 214 8.49 -0.09 -11.44
C MET A 214 7.56 0.94 -12.12
N ALA A 215 8.12 1.88 -12.89
CA ALA A 215 7.34 2.88 -13.62
C ALA A 215 6.46 2.23 -14.70
N GLU A 216 7.01 1.31 -15.49
CA GLU A 216 6.27 0.57 -16.52
C GLU A 216 5.17 -0.31 -15.91
N ILE A 217 5.44 -0.95 -14.77
CA ILE A 217 4.44 -1.74 -14.02
C ILE A 217 3.31 -0.83 -13.52
N LEU A 218 3.63 0.32 -12.94
CA LEU A 218 2.64 1.30 -12.46
C LEU A 218 1.76 1.83 -13.61
N GLU A 219 2.37 2.15 -14.75
CA GLU A 219 1.65 2.62 -15.93
C GLU A 219 0.72 1.53 -16.48
N ALA A 220 1.20 0.30 -16.61
CA ALA A 220 0.40 -0.82 -17.08
C ALA A 220 -0.82 -1.05 -16.17
N CYS A 221 -0.63 -1.01 -14.85
CA CYS A 221 -1.71 -1.21 -13.88
C CYS A 221 -2.62 0.00 -13.66
N SER A 222 -2.30 1.18 -14.21
CA SER A 222 -3.05 2.43 -13.95
C SER A 222 -4.53 2.37 -14.36
N LYS A 223 -4.87 1.54 -15.36
CA LYS A 223 -6.24 1.38 -15.87
C LYS A 223 -7.01 0.27 -15.16
N VAL A 224 -6.35 -0.56 -14.36
CA VAL A 224 -6.97 -1.69 -13.66
C VAL A 224 -7.97 -1.17 -12.62
N GLY A 225 -9.18 -1.73 -12.63
CA GLY A 225 -10.26 -1.33 -11.72
C GLY A 225 -11.04 -0.08 -12.14
N THR A 226 -10.67 0.57 -13.26
CA THR A 226 -11.51 1.63 -13.84
C THR A 226 -12.84 1.06 -14.34
N PRO A 227 -13.94 1.84 -14.37
CA PRO A 227 -15.22 1.37 -14.91
C PRO A 227 -15.10 0.81 -16.33
N GLN A 228 -14.24 1.42 -17.16
CA GLN A 228 -13.97 0.96 -18.52
C GLN A 228 -13.28 -0.41 -18.55
N HIS A 229 -12.28 -0.61 -17.69
CA HIS A 229 -11.58 -1.89 -17.57
C HIS A 229 -12.51 -2.99 -17.07
N VAL A 230 -13.30 -2.69 -16.04
CA VAL A 230 -14.31 -3.61 -15.50
C VAL A 230 -15.35 -3.97 -16.56
N ALA A 231 -15.87 -3.00 -17.32
CA ALA A 231 -16.82 -3.25 -18.40
C ALA A 231 -16.23 -4.13 -19.51
N THR A 232 -14.95 -3.94 -19.85
CA THR A 232 -14.23 -4.75 -20.85
C THR A 232 -14.13 -6.21 -20.38
N ILE A 233 -13.68 -6.44 -19.14
CA ILE A 233 -13.57 -7.79 -18.58
C ILE A 233 -14.94 -8.47 -18.47
N LEU A 234 -15.99 -7.76 -18.04
CA LEU A 234 -17.35 -8.32 -18.04
C LEU A 234 -17.80 -8.66 -19.47
N GLY A 235 -17.51 -7.81 -20.44
CA GLY A 235 -17.76 -8.07 -21.86
C GLY A 235 -17.09 -9.35 -22.35
N ASP A 236 -15.79 -9.50 -22.09
CA ASP A 236 -14.99 -10.67 -22.48
C ASP A 236 -15.54 -11.97 -21.84
N HIS A 237 -15.94 -11.92 -20.57
CA HIS A 237 -16.55 -13.06 -19.90
C HIS A 237 -17.90 -13.44 -20.49
N VAL A 238 -18.74 -12.45 -20.83
CA VAL A 238 -20.02 -12.69 -21.51
C VAL A 238 -19.78 -13.27 -22.90
N GLU A 239 -18.86 -12.73 -23.68
CA GLU A 239 -18.51 -13.23 -25.01
C GLU A 239 -18.01 -14.68 -24.94
N LYS A 240 -17.12 -14.98 -24.00
CA LYS A 240 -16.61 -16.34 -23.77
C LYS A 240 -17.74 -17.31 -23.40
N ALA A 241 -18.61 -16.92 -22.45
CA ALA A 241 -19.75 -17.75 -22.04
C ALA A 241 -20.72 -18.01 -23.20
N VAL A 242 -20.96 -17.01 -24.05
CA VAL A 242 -21.81 -17.15 -25.24
C VAL A 242 -21.16 -18.11 -26.26
N LYS A 243 -19.85 -17.98 -26.53
CA LYS A 243 -19.12 -18.89 -27.42
C LYS A 243 -19.16 -20.33 -26.91
N GLU A 244 -18.94 -20.53 -25.62
CA GLU A 244 -19.01 -21.86 -24.99
C GLU A 244 -20.42 -22.45 -25.05
N ALA A 245 -21.45 -21.65 -24.76
CA ALA A 245 -22.84 -22.07 -24.88
C ALA A 245 -23.21 -22.45 -26.33
N PHE A 246 -22.72 -21.70 -27.32
CA PHE A 246 -22.96 -21.97 -28.72
C PHE A 246 -22.22 -23.22 -29.21
N ALA A 247 -20.95 -23.39 -28.84
CA ALA A 247 -20.19 -24.60 -29.13
C ALA A 247 -20.87 -25.85 -28.51
N ASN A 248 -21.33 -25.75 -27.26
CA ASN A 248 -22.08 -26.81 -26.61
C ASN A 248 -23.41 -27.09 -27.32
N PHE A 249 -24.12 -26.06 -27.80
CA PHE A 249 -25.34 -26.24 -28.58
C PHE A 249 -25.08 -26.95 -29.91
N GLN A 250 -24.00 -26.59 -30.61
CA GLN A 250 -23.58 -27.26 -31.84
C GLN A 250 -23.22 -28.73 -31.61
N GLN A 251 -22.71 -29.10 -30.44
CA GLN A 251 -22.38 -30.50 -30.13
C GLN A 251 -23.58 -31.31 -29.60
N ARG A 252 -24.64 -30.64 -29.14
CA ARG A 252 -25.83 -31.32 -28.62
C ARG A 252 -26.65 -31.95 -29.75
N GLN A 253 -26.90 -33.25 -29.60
CA GLN A 253 -27.68 -34.04 -30.54
C GLN A 253 -29.18 -33.81 -30.35
N CYS A 254 -29.92 -33.73 -31.44
CA CYS A 254 -31.37 -33.65 -31.43
C CYS A 254 -32.00 -34.92 -30.84
N TYR A 255 -32.88 -34.78 -29.85
CA TYR A 255 -33.61 -35.88 -29.18
C TYR A 255 -34.59 -36.67 -30.07
N LYS A 256 -34.65 -36.40 -31.38
CA LYS A 256 -35.46 -37.16 -32.34
C LYS A 256 -34.64 -37.80 -33.45
N CYS A 257 -33.72 -37.06 -34.07
CA CYS A 257 -32.94 -37.56 -35.22
C CYS A 257 -31.45 -37.80 -34.90
N GLY A 258 -30.99 -37.49 -33.70
CA GLY A 258 -29.59 -37.65 -33.28
C GLY A 258 -28.60 -36.67 -33.95
N LYS A 259 -29.03 -35.85 -34.91
CA LYS A 259 -28.15 -34.88 -35.58
C LYS A 259 -27.94 -33.62 -34.71
N PRO A 260 -26.72 -33.05 -34.69
CA PRO A 260 -26.40 -31.86 -33.91
C PRO A 260 -27.07 -30.57 -34.41
N GLY A 261 -26.98 -29.49 -33.63
CA GLY A 261 -27.24 -28.12 -34.07
C GLY A 261 -28.71 -27.66 -34.07
N HIS A 262 -29.63 -28.45 -33.51
CA HIS A 262 -31.04 -28.09 -33.38
C HIS A 262 -31.74 -28.86 -32.25
N PHE A 263 -32.83 -28.30 -31.71
CA PHE A 263 -33.66 -28.98 -30.74
C PHE A 263 -34.70 -29.87 -31.41
N LYS A 264 -35.28 -30.81 -30.64
CA LYS A 264 -36.35 -31.71 -31.11
C LYS A 264 -37.45 -30.97 -31.86
N LYS A 265 -37.91 -29.83 -31.36
CA LYS A 265 -39.02 -29.03 -31.93
C LYS A 265 -38.73 -28.44 -33.31
N ASP A 266 -37.46 -28.22 -33.62
CA ASP A 266 -36.98 -27.64 -34.88
C ASP A 266 -36.35 -28.73 -35.77
N CYS A 267 -36.60 -30.00 -35.45
CA CYS A 267 -36.05 -31.11 -36.20
C CYS A 267 -36.70 -31.18 -37.58
N PRO A 268 -35.92 -31.17 -38.67
CA PRO A 268 -36.47 -31.26 -40.03
C PRO A 268 -37.17 -32.60 -40.28
N GLN A 269 -36.94 -33.59 -39.42
CA GLN A 269 -37.62 -34.89 -39.43
C GLN A 269 -38.91 -34.89 -38.60
N ILE A 270 -39.30 -33.77 -37.98
CA ILE A 270 -40.70 -33.55 -37.61
C ILE A 270 -41.44 -33.33 -38.91
N THR A 271 -41.95 -34.42 -39.46
CA THR A 271 -43.13 -34.34 -40.30
C THR A 271 -44.20 -33.72 -39.42
N ASN A 272 -44.56 -32.46 -39.69
CA ASN A 272 -45.85 -31.96 -39.25
C ASN A 272 -46.87 -32.87 -39.95
N ASN A 273 -47.28 -33.96 -39.29
CA ASN A 273 -48.63 -34.46 -39.44
C ASN A 273 -49.52 -33.37 -38.85
N ALA A 274 -49.63 -32.26 -39.58
CA ALA A 274 -50.86 -31.52 -39.64
C ALA A 274 -51.83 -32.51 -40.26
N ASP A 275 -52.40 -33.36 -39.41
CA ASP A 275 -53.68 -33.98 -39.69
C ASP A 275 -54.61 -32.81 -39.99
N SER A 276 -54.82 -32.59 -41.29
CA SER A 276 -55.62 -31.49 -41.82
C SER A 276 -57.09 -31.85 -41.65
N SER A 277 -57.50 -32.01 -40.39
CA SER A 277 -58.89 -32.00 -39.97
C SER A 277 -59.17 -30.68 -39.25
N ASP A 278 -58.93 -29.59 -39.97
CA ASP A 278 -59.24 -28.24 -39.51
C ASP A 278 -60.72 -27.91 -39.79
N HIS A 279 -61.62 -28.87 -39.55
CA HIS A 279 -63.06 -28.71 -39.69
C HIS A 279 -63.77 -29.38 -38.51
N CYS A 280 -64.70 -28.65 -37.90
CA CYS A 280 -65.58 -29.22 -36.88
C CYS A 280 -66.56 -30.21 -37.54
N SER A 281 -66.54 -31.48 -37.13
CA SER A 281 -67.37 -32.55 -37.71
C SER A 281 -68.90 -32.34 -37.55
N ALA A 282 -69.34 -31.33 -36.79
CA ALA A 282 -70.75 -30.98 -36.63
C ALA A 282 -71.22 -29.82 -37.52
N CYS A 283 -70.32 -28.97 -38.06
CA CYS A 283 -70.73 -27.76 -38.79
C CYS A 283 -69.83 -27.34 -39.96
N GLY A 284 -68.74 -28.07 -40.25
CA GLY A 284 -67.97 -27.91 -41.49
C GLY A 284 -67.27 -26.56 -41.67
N ARG A 285 -67.02 -25.76 -40.62
CA ARG A 285 -66.24 -24.51 -40.71
C ARG A 285 -64.82 -24.66 -40.17
N ARG A 286 -63.86 -23.94 -40.77
CA ARG A 286 -62.46 -23.84 -40.33
C ARG A 286 -62.34 -23.22 -38.95
N LYS A 287 -61.59 -23.86 -38.03
CA LYS A 287 -61.27 -23.28 -36.72
C LYS A 287 -60.33 -22.08 -36.90
N ARG A 288 -60.73 -20.88 -36.44
CA ARG A 288 -59.81 -19.74 -36.38
C ARG A 288 -58.79 -19.98 -35.27
N ARG A 289 -57.50 -20.08 -35.62
CA ARG A 289 -56.40 -20.08 -34.64
C ARG A 289 -56.36 -18.73 -33.91
N PRO A 290 -56.19 -18.69 -32.57
CA PRO A 290 -55.84 -17.44 -31.89
C PRO A 290 -54.41 -17.04 -32.29
N ALA A 291 -54.21 -15.75 -32.52
CA ALA A 291 -52.90 -15.18 -32.82
C ALA A 291 -51.92 -15.48 -31.67
N ARG A 292 -50.75 -16.01 -32.01
CA ARG A 292 -49.65 -16.23 -31.06
C ARG A 292 -49.01 -14.87 -30.78
N ASN A 293 -49.25 -14.32 -29.58
CA ASN A 293 -48.51 -13.17 -29.08
C ASN A 293 -47.04 -13.58 -28.86
N ASN A 294 -46.14 -13.06 -29.70
CA ASN A 294 -44.72 -13.01 -29.41
C ASN A 294 -44.50 -11.89 -28.37
N ALA A 295 -44.47 -12.25 -27.09
CA ALA A 295 -44.01 -11.37 -26.03
C ALA A 295 -42.53 -11.69 -25.74
N SER A 296 -41.64 -10.88 -26.30
CA SER A 296 -40.23 -10.81 -25.95
C SER A 296 -40.11 -10.26 -24.52
N GLY A 297 -39.96 -11.14 -23.53
CA GLY A 297 -39.77 -10.75 -22.14
C GLY A 297 -38.37 -10.19 -21.90
N GLY A 298 -38.26 -8.86 -21.84
CA GLY A 298 -37.14 -8.17 -21.20
C GLY A 298 -37.31 -8.21 -19.68
N THR A 299 -36.35 -8.79 -18.98
CA THR A 299 -36.26 -8.82 -17.52
C THR A 299 -35.68 -7.50 -17.00
N GLN A 300 -36.52 -6.62 -16.46
CA GLN A 300 -36.11 -5.61 -15.48
C GLN A 300 -36.61 -6.05 -14.11
N SER A 301 -35.69 -6.45 -13.23
CA SER A 301 -35.95 -6.72 -11.82
C SER A 301 -35.83 -5.41 -11.04
N GLY A 302 -36.96 -4.86 -10.62
CA GLY A 302 -37.06 -3.68 -9.76
C GLY A 302 -37.03 -4.07 -8.28
N ASN A 303 -36.13 -3.42 -7.55
CA ASN A 303 -35.92 -3.55 -6.10
C ASN A 303 -37.18 -3.24 -5.28
N SER A 304 -37.40 -4.07 -4.27
CA SER A 304 -38.44 -3.92 -3.24
C SER A 304 -38.03 -2.86 -2.21
N ARG A 305 -38.81 -1.77 -2.09
CA ARG A 305 -38.84 -0.89 -0.91
C ARG A 305 -40.23 -1.00 -0.28
N ARG A 306 -40.34 -1.70 0.85
CA ARG A 306 -41.48 -1.64 1.76
C ARG A 306 -41.25 -0.48 2.72
N SER A 307 -42.14 0.51 2.71
CA SER A 307 -42.40 1.40 3.84
C SER A 307 -43.92 1.54 3.94
N VAL A 308 -44.50 1.05 5.03
CA VAL A 308 -45.91 1.31 5.38
C VAL A 308 -45.92 1.76 6.83
N ASP A 309 -46.17 3.06 6.98
CA ASP A 309 -46.50 3.75 8.21
C ASP A 309 -47.80 3.20 8.81
N HIS A 310 -47.77 2.95 10.12
CA HIS A 310 -48.97 2.69 10.91
C HIS A 310 -48.91 3.52 12.20
N GLN A 311 -49.42 4.75 12.13
CA GLN A 311 -49.64 5.60 13.30
C GLN A 311 -51.13 5.62 13.71
N ARG A 312 -51.38 4.83 14.76
CA ARG A 312 -52.22 5.07 15.94
C ARG A 312 -53.26 6.19 15.89
N ARG A 313 -54.53 5.79 16.10
CA ARG A 313 -55.56 6.62 16.74
C ARG A 313 -55.69 6.30 18.24
N ARG A 314 -55.47 7.35 19.04
CA ARG A 314 -56.18 7.83 20.25
C ARG A 314 -56.52 6.86 21.41
N HIS A 315 -56.17 7.28 22.62
CA HIS A 315 -57.10 7.62 23.72
C HIS A 315 -56.32 8.44 24.78
N LYS A 316 -56.87 9.62 25.13
CA LYS A 316 -57.38 10.01 26.47
C LYS A 316 -56.31 10.05 27.55
#